data_AF-A0A8T5SSB6-F1
#
_entry.id   AF-A0A8T5SSB6-F1
#
_cell.length_a   1.000
_cell.length_b   1.000
_cell.length_c   1.000
_cell.angle_alpha   90.00
_cell.angle_beta   90.00
_cell.angle_gamma   90.00
#
_symmetry.space_group_name_H-M   'P 1'
#
loop_
_entity.id
_entity.type
_entity.pdbx_description
1 polymer ?
#
loop_
_entity_poly.entity_id
_entity_poly.type
_entity_poly.pdbx_seq_one_letter_code
_entity_poly.pdbx_strand_id
1 'polypeptide(L)'
;MKTRINPSKKGKSLLLTFYEGFSTYTITVPMPYAVQVFAECLHTAFVTLLQSEELQSSLSERDADKAEIQDHLMNSLKLFDEFLKSRGR
;
A
#
# COMPACT_ATOMS: atom_id res chain seq x y z
N MET A 1 6.26 -2.71 -20.88
CA MET A 1 4.82 -2.62 -20.57
C MET A 1 4.59 -1.39 -19.70
N LYS A 2 3.75 -0.44 -20.13
CA LYS A 2 3.36 0.71 -19.30
C LYS A 2 1.92 0.52 -18.85
N THR A 3 1.65 0.71 -17.56
CA THR A 3 0.30 0.56 -16.98
C THR A 3 -0.17 1.90 -16.44
N ARG A 4 -1.39 2.31 -16.81
CA ARG A 4 -2.03 3.51 -16.26
C ARG A 4 -3.27 3.11 -15.46
N ILE A 5 -3.34 3.61 -14.24
CA ILE A 5 -4.48 3.38 -13.34
C ILE A 5 -5.38 4.61 -13.43
N ASN A 6 -6.63 4.41 -13.84
CA ASN A 6 -7.63 5.48 -13.87
C ASN A 6 -8.75 5.11 -12.89
N PRO A 7 -8.95 5.86 -11.80
CA PRO A 7 -10.07 5.62 -10.90
C PRO A 7 -11.39 5.90 -11.62
N SER A 8 -12.36 5.01 -11.45
CA SER A 8 -13.73 5.25 -11.92
C SER A 8 -14.30 6.49 -11.25
N LYS A 9 -15.01 7.36 -12.02
CA LYS A 9 -15.72 8.54 -11.49
C LYS A 9 -16.69 8.21 -10.36
N LYS A 10 -17.16 6.95 -10.27
CA LYS A 10 -18.09 6.47 -9.24
C LYS A 10 -17.40 5.71 -8.10
N GLY A 11 -16.06 5.56 -8.11
CA GLY A 11 -15.27 4.91 -7.06
C GLY A 11 -15.47 3.41 -6.88
N LYS A 12 -16.30 2.76 -7.72
CA LYS A 12 -16.63 1.32 -7.60
C LYS A 12 -15.62 0.38 -8.26
N SER A 13 -14.74 0.91 -9.10
CA SER A 13 -13.75 0.13 -9.84
C SER A 13 -12.53 0.95 -10.22
N LEU A 14 -11.41 0.28 -10.41
CA LEU A 14 -10.21 0.81 -11.04
C LEU A 14 -10.16 0.36 -12.50
N LEU A 15 -9.86 1.28 -13.40
CA LEU A 15 -9.61 0.98 -14.79
C LEU A 15 -8.10 0.88 -15.01
N LEU A 16 -7.62 -0.31 -15.36
CA LEU A 16 -6.23 -0.57 -15.70
C LEU A 16 -6.08 -0.54 -17.21
N THR A 17 -5.32 0.43 -17.73
CA THR A 17 -4.98 0.51 -19.15
C THR A 17 -3.55 0.07 -19.35
N PHE A 18 -3.35 -0.93 -20.18
CA PHE A 18 -2.04 -1.50 -20.50
C PHE A 18 -1.63 -1.08 -21.90
N TYR A 19 -0.40 -0.59 -22.03
CA TYR A 19 0.20 -0.19 -23.28
C TYR A 19 1.35 -1.15 -23.62
N GLU A 20 1.16 -1.92 -24.69
CA GLU A 20 2.13 -2.88 -25.25
C GLU A 20 2.36 -2.60 -26.73
N GLY A 21 3.44 -1.86 -27.02
CA GLY A 21 3.77 -1.48 -28.39
C GLY A 21 2.66 -0.63 -29.02
N PHE A 22 2.03 -1.14 -30.08
CA PHE A 22 0.89 -0.51 -30.76
C PHE A 22 -0.48 -0.91 -30.20
N SER A 23 -0.52 -1.85 -29.25
CA SER A 23 -1.76 -2.38 -28.67
C SER A 23 -2.06 -1.71 -27.34
N THR A 24 -3.33 -1.33 -27.14
CA THR A 24 -3.85 -0.84 -25.87
C THR A 24 -5.04 -1.70 -25.46
N TYR A 25 -5.01 -2.30 -24.27
CA TYR A 25 -6.15 -3.02 -23.71
C TYR A 25 -6.47 -2.52 -22.30
N THR A 26 -7.73 -2.66 -21.91
CA THR A 26 -8.26 -2.08 -20.68
C THR A 26 -9.03 -3.11 -19.87
N ILE A 27 -8.72 -3.22 -18.58
CA ILE A 27 -9.38 -4.11 -17.64
C ILE A 27 -10.06 -3.27 -16.55
N THR A 28 -11.30 -3.62 -16.20
CA THR A 28 -12.00 -3.01 -15.06
C THR A 28 -11.89 -3.93 -13.86
N VAL A 29 -11.30 -3.44 -12.78
CA VAL A 29 -11.10 -4.18 -11.53
C VAL A 29 -12.07 -3.65 -10.48
N PRO A 30 -12.93 -4.49 -9.88
CA PRO A 30 -13.78 -4.07 -8.76
C PRO A 30 -12.95 -3.55 -7.60
N MET A 31 -13.38 -2.42 -7.01
CA MET A 31 -12.62 -1.77 -5.95
C MET A 31 -12.35 -2.67 -4.72
N PRO A 32 -13.31 -3.49 -4.23
CA PRO A 32 -13.05 -4.40 -3.11
C PRO A 32 -11.91 -5.38 -3.39
N TYR A 33 -11.84 -5.91 -4.62
CA TYR A 33 -10.78 -6.82 -5.04
C TYR A 33 -9.43 -6.11 -5.13
N ALA A 34 -9.41 -4.90 -5.70
CA ALA A 34 -8.18 -4.10 -5.74
C ALA A 34 -7.64 -3.75 -4.35
N VAL A 35 -8.53 -3.40 -3.41
CA VAL A 35 -8.16 -3.12 -2.01
C VAL A 35 -7.62 -4.38 -1.34
N GLN A 36 -8.27 -5.53 -1.54
CA GLN A 36 -7.84 -6.80 -0.96
C GLN A 36 -6.44 -7.19 -1.46
N VAL A 37 -6.23 -7.20 -2.78
CA VAL A 37 -4.93 -7.55 -3.37
C VAL A 37 -3.84 -6.57 -2.92
N PHE A 38 -4.14 -5.27 -2.85
CA PHE A 38 -3.19 -4.28 -2.34
C PHE A 38 -2.84 -4.52 -0.87
N ALA A 39 -3.82 -4.82 -0.03
CA ALA A 39 -3.60 -5.12 1.38
C ALA A 39 -2.76 -6.39 1.58
N GLU A 40 -3.00 -7.44 0.79
CA GLU A 40 -2.20 -8.67 0.79
C GLU A 40 -0.75 -8.39 0.38
N CYS A 41 -0.53 -7.65 -0.71
CA CYS A 41 0.81 -7.25 -1.14
C CYS A 41 1.54 -6.41 -0.07
N LEU A 42 0.83 -5.47 0.57
CA LEU A 42 1.39 -4.64 1.63
C LEU A 42 1.78 -5.48 2.85
N HIS A 43 0.93 -6.43 3.25
CA HIS A 43 1.21 -7.35 4.33
C HIS A 43 2.43 -8.23 4.03
N THR A 44 2.53 -8.77 2.81
CA THR A 44 3.70 -9.55 2.39
C THR A 44 4.98 -8.71 2.42
N ALA A 45 4.95 -7.49 1.89
CA ALA A 45 6.10 -6.59 1.94
C ALA A 45 6.51 -6.27 3.39
N PHE A 46 5.55 -6.06 4.28
CA PHE A 46 5.79 -5.82 5.69
C PHE A 46 6.43 -7.03 6.39
N VAL A 47 5.92 -8.24 6.13
CA VAL A 47 6.51 -9.48 6.66
C VAL A 47 7.93 -9.68 6.13
N THR A 48 8.17 -9.45 4.84
CA THR A 48 9.51 -9.55 4.25
C THR A 48 10.48 -8.51 4.84
N LEU A 49 10.02 -7.28 5.09
CA LEU A 49 10.80 -6.26 5.78
C LEU A 49 11.14 -6.67 7.22
N LEU A 50 10.18 -7.26 7.93
CA LEU A 50 10.39 -7.78 9.29
C LEU A 50 11.37 -8.95 9.32
N GLN A 51 11.40 -9.79 8.29
CA GLN A 51 12.23 -10.99 8.23
C GLN A 51 13.61 -10.77 7.58
N SER A 52 13.88 -9.58 7.05
CA SER A 52 15.17 -9.28 6.41
C SER A 52 16.24 -9.02 7.48
N GLU A 53 17.05 -10.04 7.78
CA GLU A 53 18.20 -9.96 8.70
C GLU A 53 19.25 -8.93 8.24
N GLU A 54 19.41 -8.73 6.94
CA GLU A 54 20.36 -7.78 6.34
C GLU A 54 19.93 -6.32 6.54
N LEU A 55 18.61 -6.06 6.47
CA LEU A 55 18.01 -4.75 6.76
C LEU A 55 17.98 -4.48 8.26
N GLN A 56 17.73 -5.50 9.08
CA GLN A 56 17.85 -5.41 10.53
C GLN A 56 19.29 -5.16 11.00
N SER A 57 20.27 -5.78 10.34
CA SER A 57 21.70 -5.52 10.58
C SER A 57 22.07 -4.07 10.23
N SER A 58 21.64 -3.57 9.05
CA SER A 58 21.84 -2.18 8.64
C SER A 58 21.09 -1.16 9.53
N LEU A 59 19.95 -1.54 10.11
CA LEU A 59 19.18 -0.70 11.06
C LEU A 59 19.76 -0.71 12.48
N SER A 60 20.48 -1.77 12.88
CA SER A 60 21.14 -1.85 14.19
C SER A 60 22.26 -0.82 14.36
N GLU A 61 22.79 -0.29 13.26
CA GLU A 61 23.76 0.82 13.29
C GLU A 61 23.09 2.18 13.57
N ARG A 62 21.74 2.29 13.57
CA ARG A 62 21.01 3.57 13.69
C ARG A 62 19.79 3.49 14.62
N ASP A 63 20.01 3.06 15.85
CA ASP A 63 18.97 2.86 16.89
C ASP A 63 18.06 4.08 17.16
N ALA A 64 18.54 5.31 16.95
CA ALA A 64 17.74 6.52 17.15
C ALA A 64 16.67 6.72 16.05
N ASP A 65 17.02 6.45 14.80
CA ASP A 65 16.13 6.64 13.64
C ASP A 65 15.00 5.59 13.63
N LYS A 66 15.27 4.40 14.18
CA LYS A 66 14.27 3.32 14.33
C LYS A 66 13.14 3.70 15.30
N ALA A 67 13.48 4.33 16.43
CA ALA A 67 12.49 4.77 17.40
C ALA A 67 11.59 5.89 16.83
N GLU A 68 12.19 6.84 16.11
CA GLU A 68 11.46 7.97 15.52
C GLU A 68 10.51 7.53 14.40
N ILE A 69 10.95 6.60 13.54
CA ILE A 69 10.10 6.03 12.49
C ILE A 69 8.96 5.18 13.09
N GLN A 70 9.26 4.40 14.14
CA GLN A 70 8.25 3.60 14.82
C GLN A 70 7.18 4.48 15.48
N ASP A 71 7.58 5.57 16.14
CA ASP A 71 6.65 6.53 16.73
C ASP A 71 5.80 7.24 15.67
N HIS A 72 6.39 7.61 14.54
CA HIS A 72 5.65 8.21 13.43
C HIS A 72 4.62 7.25 12.81
N LEU A 73 4.97 5.97 12.68
CA LEU A 73 4.04 4.94 12.17
C LEU A 73 2.91 4.67 13.17
N MET A 74 3.21 4.60 14.46
CA MET A 74 2.20 4.43 15.51
C MET A 74 1.24 5.62 15.58
N ASN A 75 1.75 6.85 15.49
CA ASN A 75 0.91 8.03 15.46
C ASN A 75 0.03 8.08 14.20
N SER A 76 0.56 7.67 13.05
CA SER A 76 -0.21 7.61 11.80
C SER A 76 -1.34 6.57 11.86
N LEU A 77 -1.07 5.40 12.45
CA LEU A 77 -2.09 4.37 12.71
C LEU A 77 -3.16 4.86 13.67
N LYS A 78 -2.77 5.60 14.71
CA LYS A 78 -3.71 6.15 15.71
C LYS A 78 -4.62 7.20 15.11
N LEU A 79 -4.06 8.12 14.31
CA LEU A 79 -4.84 9.11 13.57
C LEU A 79 -5.78 8.46 12.55
N PHE A 80 -5.35 7.36 11.93
CA PHE A 80 -6.19 6.59 11.01
C PHE A 80 -7.34 5.89 11.75
N ASP A 81 -7.09 5.28 12.91
CA ASP A 81 -8.11 4.67 13.75
C ASP A 81 -9.12 5.70 14.28
N GLU A 82 -8.66 6.88 14.71
CA GLU A 82 -9.51 8.01 15.10
C GLU A 82 -10.36 8.51 13.93
N PHE A 83 -9.78 8.60 12.73
CA PHE A 83 -10.51 8.94 11.52
C PHE A 83 -11.59 7.90 11.21
N LEU A 84 -11.29 6.61 11.33
CA LEU A 84 -12.27 5.53 11.13
C LEU A 84 -13.40 5.59 12.17
N LYS A 85 -13.08 5.83 13.45
CA LYS A 85 -14.05 6.02 14.53
C LYS A 85 -14.95 7.23 14.32
N SER A 86 -14.38 8.35 13.86
CA SER A 86 -15.13 9.57 13.56
C SER A 86 -16.13 9.40 12.41
N ARG A 87 -15.99 8.35 11.59
CA ARG A 87 -16.90 8.01 10.48
C ARG A 87 -17.87 6.87 10.78
N GLY A 88 -17.95 6.41 12.03
CA GLY A 88 -19.01 5.50 12.49
C GLY A 88 -18.68 4.00 12.43
N ARG A 89 -17.47 3.61 12.84
CA ARG A 89 -17.18 2.24 13.32
C ARG A 89 -16.56 2.27 14.70
#